data_AF-A0A382QSD7-F1
#
_entry.id   AF-A0A382QSD7-F1
#
_cell.length_a   1.000
_cell.length_b   1.000
_cell.length_c   1.000
_cell.angle_alpha   90.00
_cell.angle_beta   90.00
_cell.angle_gamma   90.00
#
_symmetry.space_group_name_H-M   'P 1'
#
loop_
_entity.id
_entity.type
_entity.pdbx_description
1 polymer ?
#
loop_
_entity_poly.entity_id
_entity_poly.type
_entity_poly.pdbx_seq_one_letter_code
_entity_poly.pdbx_strand_id
1 'polypeptide(L)'
;KNIITNNDNTGIRIAVANVSLTIRITNNTIINNTSSGDAGGISLTMGGASPAANAYITNNIIAGNTGNNQGGMYIQYWTFSLVSIKNNSFYNNYSSQNESGSAIRTYRYHTSYGTSVASHIDDNIFSNHKGNNLVYFDVGNVSSYLDIDFNGNNYIGNQTDYIIYQSGEASVDADSNYWGTVTESDIQSQIYDWNDDGSLGIVDYDPYLTAPNTDAPISPPTNLAKQTSGSSVLITWTANPESDVAGYKVHHGNFTGYGYSTSIDAGNVTSYTLTGASVDSSISVTAYDSDADGTDDQVEGHESWFAVVSPPLVWHIATTGSDETGDGS
;
A
#
# COMPACT_ATOMS: atom_id res chain seq x y z
N LYS A 1 -9.57 -4.59 -17.51
CA LYS A 1 -9.64 -4.34 -16.05
C LYS A 1 -10.43 -5.45 -15.37
N ASN A 2 -9.85 -6.12 -14.37
CA ASN A 2 -10.57 -7.10 -13.54
C ASN A 2 -10.71 -6.56 -12.11
N ILE A 3 -11.79 -6.96 -11.43
CA ILE A 3 -12.03 -6.62 -10.03
C ILE A 3 -12.05 -7.93 -9.23
N ILE A 4 -11.14 -8.06 -8.27
CA ILE A 4 -11.02 -9.21 -7.37
C ILE A 4 -11.27 -8.71 -5.95
N THR A 5 -12.43 -9.04 -5.39
CA THR A 5 -12.87 -8.44 -4.12
C THR A 5 -13.60 -9.41 -3.20
N ASN A 6 -13.50 -9.16 -1.90
CA ASN A 6 -14.28 -9.84 -0.85
C ASN A 6 -14.11 -11.37 -0.84
N ASN A 7 -12.91 -11.85 -1.17
CA ASN A 7 -12.60 -13.26 -1.00
C ASN A 7 -12.22 -13.52 0.46
N ASP A 8 -12.74 -14.61 1.04
CA ASP A 8 -12.25 -15.19 2.30
C ASP A 8 -10.96 -16.02 2.07
N ASN A 9 -10.12 -15.54 1.14
CA ASN A 9 -8.80 -16.06 0.82
C ASN A 9 -7.98 -14.97 0.09
N THR A 10 -6.74 -15.28 -0.27
CA THR A 10 -5.91 -14.43 -1.13
C THR A 10 -6.62 -14.14 -2.45
N GLY A 11 -6.65 -12.87 -2.87
CA GLY A 11 -7.26 -12.44 -4.12
C GLY A 11 -6.65 -13.11 -5.35
N ILE A 12 -5.31 -13.04 -5.50
CA ILE A 12 -4.57 -13.73 -6.55
C ILE A 12 -3.47 -14.57 -5.93
N ARG A 13 -3.50 -15.90 -6.15
CA ARG A 13 -2.45 -16.82 -5.72
C ARG A 13 -1.85 -17.57 -6.90
N ILE A 14 -0.54 -17.46 -7.08
CA ILE A 14 0.20 -18.18 -8.12
C ILE A 14 1.40 -18.89 -7.47
N ALA A 15 1.49 -20.20 -7.66
CA ALA A 15 2.63 -21.00 -7.25
C ALA A 15 3.19 -21.75 -8.46
N VAL A 16 4.44 -21.48 -8.81
CA VAL A 16 5.12 -22.09 -9.96
C VAL A 16 6.53 -22.52 -9.57
N ALA A 17 7.00 -23.64 -10.14
CA ALA A 17 8.37 -24.07 -9.93
C ALA A 17 8.99 -24.75 -11.14
N ASN A 18 10.30 -24.52 -11.34
CA ASN A 18 11.11 -25.10 -12.42
C ASN A 18 10.53 -24.87 -13.84
N VAL A 19 10.04 -23.67 -14.12
CA VAL A 19 9.37 -23.35 -15.39
C VAL A 19 9.77 -21.96 -15.90
N SER A 20 9.99 -21.87 -17.20
CA SER A 20 10.17 -20.60 -17.90
C SER A 20 8.79 -19.99 -18.13
N LEU A 21 8.37 -19.12 -17.23
CA LEU A 21 7.06 -18.46 -17.29
C LEU A 21 7.22 -16.96 -17.08
N THR A 22 6.43 -16.17 -17.80
CA THR A 22 6.24 -14.75 -17.48
C THR A 22 4.84 -14.54 -16.92
N ILE A 23 4.78 -14.10 -15.66
CA ILE A 23 3.56 -13.73 -14.97
C ILE A 23 3.34 -12.23 -15.16
N ARG A 24 2.15 -11.84 -15.60
CA ARG A 24 1.72 -10.44 -15.71
C ARG A 24 0.43 -10.25 -14.94
N ILE A 25 0.47 -9.40 -13.92
CA ILE A 25 -0.70 -8.95 -13.18
C ILE A 25 -0.79 -7.45 -13.42
N THR A 26 -1.66 -7.06 -14.36
CA THR A 26 -1.71 -5.67 -14.84
C THR A 26 -3.13 -5.15 -14.93
N ASN A 27 -3.35 -3.88 -14.58
CA ASN A 27 -4.62 -3.19 -14.73
C ASN A 27 -5.77 -3.85 -13.94
N ASN A 28 -5.52 -4.25 -12.69
CA ASN A 28 -6.52 -4.89 -11.82
C ASN A 28 -6.81 -4.07 -10.57
N THR A 29 -8.02 -4.24 -10.04
CA THR A 29 -8.45 -3.74 -8.73
C THR A 29 -8.61 -4.94 -7.79
N ILE A 30 -7.73 -5.07 -6.80
CA ILE A 30 -7.62 -6.22 -5.89
C ILE A 30 -7.85 -5.71 -4.47
N ILE A 31 -9.05 -5.90 -3.94
CA ILE A 31 -9.45 -5.19 -2.73
C ILE A 31 -10.22 -6.03 -1.73
N ASN A 32 -10.14 -5.68 -0.44
CA ASN A 32 -10.95 -6.28 0.62
C ASN A 32 -10.91 -7.82 0.67
N ASN A 33 -9.81 -8.43 0.21
CA ASN A 33 -9.60 -9.86 0.31
C ASN A 33 -8.95 -10.18 1.66
N THR A 34 -9.41 -11.24 2.32
CA THR A 34 -8.96 -11.61 3.66
C THR A 34 -8.36 -13.02 3.62
N SER A 35 -7.06 -13.15 3.89
CA SER A 35 -6.36 -14.43 3.94
C SER A 35 -5.86 -14.75 5.34
N SER A 36 -6.13 -15.96 5.82
CA SER A 36 -5.64 -16.45 7.12
C SER A 36 -4.27 -17.13 7.07
N GLY A 37 -3.73 -17.40 5.87
CA GLY A 37 -2.49 -18.17 5.70
C GLY A 37 -1.44 -17.52 4.81
N ASP A 38 -1.81 -16.50 4.02
CA ASP A 38 -0.95 -15.85 3.04
C ASP A 38 -1.28 -14.33 3.01
N ALA A 39 -0.78 -13.61 1.99
CA ALA A 39 -1.21 -12.25 1.71
C ALA A 39 -2.72 -12.15 1.41
N GLY A 40 -3.36 -11.06 1.82
CA GLY A 40 -4.74 -10.78 1.44
C GLY A 40 -4.90 -10.52 -0.05
N GLY A 41 -4.07 -9.64 -0.63
CA GLY A 41 -4.17 -9.25 -2.03
C GLY A 41 -3.55 -10.27 -3.00
N ILE A 42 -2.22 -10.25 -3.13
CA ILE A 42 -1.47 -11.08 -4.08
C ILE A 42 -0.47 -11.97 -3.34
N SER A 43 -0.47 -13.27 -3.61
CA SER A 43 0.57 -14.20 -3.15
C SER A 43 1.24 -14.88 -4.34
N LEU A 44 2.52 -14.63 -4.52
CA LEU A 44 3.35 -15.25 -5.55
C LEU A 44 4.41 -16.13 -4.89
N THR A 45 4.51 -17.38 -5.33
CA THR A 45 5.60 -18.28 -4.97
C THR A 45 6.22 -18.81 -6.26
N MET A 46 7.46 -18.42 -6.52
CA MET A 46 8.19 -18.75 -7.74
C MET A 46 9.51 -19.41 -7.36
N GLY A 47 9.62 -20.74 -7.49
CA GLY A 47 10.80 -21.46 -6.97
C GLY A 47 11.34 -22.61 -7.81
N GLY A 48 12.31 -23.34 -7.26
CA GLY A 48 12.92 -24.50 -7.92
C GLY A 48 14.19 -24.18 -8.73
N ALA A 49 14.82 -25.21 -9.28
CA ALA A 49 15.94 -25.10 -10.22
C ALA A 49 15.51 -24.46 -11.56
N SER A 50 16.50 -24.00 -12.32
CA SER A 50 16.33 -23.43 -13.68
C SER A 50 15.44 -24.31 -14.58
N PRO A 51 14.54 -23.73 -15.40
CA PRO A 51 14.43 -22.28 -15.73
C PRO A 51 13.59 -21.45 -14.77
N ALA A 52 13.86 -20.13 -14.77
CA ALA A 52 13.24 -19.13 -13.91
C ALA A 52 11.87 -18.66 -14.40
N ALA A 53 10.97 -18.38 -13.47
CA ALA A 53 9.80 -17.55 -13.75
C ALA A 53 10.13 -16.08 -13.46
N ASN A 54 9.50 -15.17 -14.20
CA ASN A 54 9.57 -13.71 -13.98
C ASN A 54 8.16 -13.17 -13.70
N ALA A 55 8.05 -12.12 -12.90
CA ALA A 55 6.78 -11.48 -12.56
C ALA A 55 6.82 -9.98 -12.81
N TYR A 56 5.77 -9.47 -13.45
CA TYR A 56 5.53 -8.05 -13.69
C TYR A 56 4.14 -7.70 -13.11
N ILE A 57 4.14 -6.83 -12.10
CA ILE A 57 2.95 -6.38 -11.39
C ILE A 57 2.87 -4.87 -11.62
N THR A 58 1.99 -4.43 -12.51
CA THR A 58 1.93 -3.00 -12.89
C THR A 58 0.53 -2.44 -12.97
N ASN A 59 0.35 -1.18 -12.59
CA ASN A 59 -0.92 -0.47 -12.73
C ASN A 59 -2.05 -1.24 -12.03
N ASN A 60 -1.82 -1.72 -10.80
CA ASN A 60 -2.86 -2.34 -10.00
C ASN A 60 -3.19 -1.46 -8.80
N ILE A 61 -4.46 -1.51 -8.41
CA ILE A 61 -4.93 -0.98 -7.14
C ILE A 61 -5.02 -2.17 -6.18
N ILE A 62 -4.26 -2.13 -5.10
CA ILE A 62 -4.22 -3.16 -4.06
C ILE A 62 -4.64 -2.47 -2.76
N ALA A 63 -5.90 -2.59 -2.37
CA ALA A 63 -6.46 -1.76 -1.31
C ALA A 63 -7.36 -2.51 -0.30
N GLY A 64 -7.20 -2.22 0.98
CA GLY A 64 -8.07 -2.79 2.03
C GLY A 64 -7.93 -4.30 2.21
N ASN A 65 -6.90 -4.94 1.65
CA ASN A 65 -6.70 -6.37 1.82
C ASN A 65 -6.12 -6.65 3.21
N THR A 66 -6.56 -7.76 3.80
CA THR A 66 -6.08 -8.23 5.10
C THR A 66 -5.43 -9.58 4.93
N GLY A 67 -4.21 -9.76 5.42
CA GLY A 67 -3.59 -11.08 5.47
C GLY A 67 -2.85 -11.32 6.77
N ASN A 68 -2.70 -12.61 7.12
CA ASN A 68 -2.12 -13.00 8.40
C ASN A 68 -0.69 -12.45 8.54
N ASN A 69 0.18 -12.78 7.58
CA ASN A 69 1.58 -12.37 7.58
C ASN A 69 1.88 -11.17 6.66
N GLN A 70 0.97 -10.82 5.73
CA GLN A 70 1.13 -9.71 4.79
C GLN A 70 -0.24 -9.16 4.37
N GLY A 71 -0.41 -7.85 4.25
CA GLY A 71 -1.69 -7.28 3.83
C GLY A 71 -1.89 -7.32 2.32
N GLY A 72 -1.11 -6.49 1.62
CA GLY A 72 -1.23 -6.29 0.18
C GLY A 72 -0.64 -7.44 -0.62
N MET A 73 0.65 -7.70 -0.50
CA MET A 73 1.36 -8.64 -1.36
C MET A 73 2.46 -9.42 -0.64
N TYR A 74 2.56 -10.71 -0.98
CA TYR A 74 3.66 -11.61 -0.60
C TYR A 74 4.32 -12.17 -1.85
N ILE A 75 5.64 -12.06 -1.95
CA ILE A 75 6.39 -12.63 -3.08
C ILE A 75 7.56 -13.43 -2.55
N GLN A 76 7.52 -14.74 -2.77
CA GLN A 76 8.61 -15.65 -2.50
C GLN A 76 9.30 -16.05 -3.81
N TYR A 77 10.60 -15.77 -3.94
CA TYR A 77 11.34 -16.04 -5.17
C TYR A 77 12.84 -16.31 -4.94
N TRP A 78 13.54 -16.74 -5.99
CA TRP A 78 14.98 -17.04 -5.96
C TRP A 78 15.76 -15.94 -6.69
N THR A 79 17.03 -15.78 -6.34
CA THR A 79 17.87 -14.66 -6.83
C THR A 79 17.96 -14.51 -8.34
N PHE A 80 17.72 -15.56 -9.15
CA PHE A 80 17.77 -15.47 -10.61
C PHE A 80 16.40 -15.15 -11.27
N SER A 81 15.33 -14.98 -10.47
CA SER A 81 14.00 -14.58 -10.95
C SER A 81 13.86 -13.06 -10.89
N LEU A 82 13.39 -12.47 -12.00
CA LEU A 82 13.04 -11.05 -12.03
C LEU A 82 11.65 -10.82 -11.41
N VAL A 83 11.57 -9.88 -10.47
CA VAL A 83 10.32 -9.34 -9.95
C VAL A 83 10.31 -7.83 -10.21
N SER A 84 9.28 -7.37 -10.92
CA SER A 84 9.05 -5.95 -11.19
C SER A 84 7.66 -5.55 -10.68
N ILE A 85 7.62 -4.57 -9.78
CA ILE A 85 6.40 -4.00 -9.19
C ILE A 85 6.43 -2.50 -9.47
N LYS A 86 5.66 -2.03 -10.45
CA LYS A 86 5.71 -0.62 -10.88
C LYS A 86 4.35 0.04 -11.02
N ASN A 87 4.27 1.33 -10.70
CA ASN A 87 3.06 2.13 -10.91
C ASN A 87 1.80 1.51 -10.27
N ASN A 88 1.94 0.87 -9.11
CA ASN A 88 0.80 0.33 -8.37
C ASN A 88 0.39 1.30 -7.25
N SER A 89 -0.90 1.25 -6.90
CA SER A 89 -1.45 1.94 -5.74
C SER A 89 -1.71 0.95 -4.61
N PHE A 90 -0.95 1.08 -3.53
CA PHE A 90 -1.16 0.34 -2.28
C PHE A 90 -1.85 1.25 -1.27
N TYR A 91 -3.05 0.85 -0.83
CA TYR A 91 -3.84 1.67 0.08
C TYR A 91 -4.43 0.87 1.24
N ASN A 92 -4.08 1.25 2.47
CA ASN A 92 -4.73 0.76 3.69
C ASN A 92 -4.87 -0.77 3.73
N ASN A 93 -3.84 -1.50 3.30
CA ASN A 93 -3.78 -2.94 3.51
C ASN A 93 -3.27 -3.22 4.92
N TYR A 94 -3.68 -4.35 5.49
CA TYR A 94 -3.44 -4.66 6.89
C TYR A 94 -2.81 -6.05 7.04
N SER A 95 -1.79 -6.14 7.89
CA SER A 95 -1.25 -7.43 8.36
C SER A 95 -1.43 -7.57 9.86
N SER A 96 -1.79 -8.77 10.32
CA SER A 96 -2.08 -9.03 11.74
C SER A 96 -0.89 -9.53 12.57
N GLN A 97 0.26 -9.82 11.97
CA GLN A 97 1.44 -10.38 12.66
C GLN A 97 2.57 -9.36 12.79
N ASN A 98 3.39 -9.52 13.81
CA ASN A 98 4.68 -8.82 13.90
C ASN A 98 5.61 -9.32 12.77
N GLU A 99 6.65 -8.56 12.42
CA GLU A 99 7.60 -8.93 11.34
C GLU A 99 6.90 -9.17 9.99
N SER A 100 5.94 -8.30 9.68
CA SER A 100 5.14 -8.32 8.47
C SER A 100 5.32 -7.06 7.64
N GLY A 101 4.88 -7.14 6.38
CA GLY A 101 4.71 -6.00 5.49
C GLY A 101 3.23 -5.78 5.23
N SER A 102 2.69 -4.63 5.64
CA SER A 102 1.29 -4.28 5.40
C SER A 102 1.03 -4.09 3.91
N ALA A 103 1.97 -3.50 3.16
CA ALA A 103 1.89 -3.37 1.70
C ALA A 103 2.54 -4.56 0.99
N ILE A 104 3.83 -4.79 1.24
CA ILE A 104 4.63 -5.78 0.53
C ILE A 104 5.51 -6.51 1.53
N ARG A 105 5.58 -7.83 1.43
CA ARG A 105 6.71 -8.61 1.92
C ARG A 105 7.30 -9.44 0.80
N THR A 106 8.61 -9.36 0.65
CA THR A 106 9.33 -10.26 -0.24
C THR A 106 10.14 -11.24 0.58
N TYR A 107 10.22 -12.48 0.13
CA TYR A 107 11.14 -13.49 0.63
C TYR A 107 12.03 -13.96 -0.52
N ARG A 108 13.32 -13.65 -0.46
CA ARG A 108 14.28 -13.99 -1.52
C ARG A 108 15.28 -15.06 -1.06
N TYR A 109 15.34 -16.17 -1.79
CA TYR A 109 16.28 -17.27 -1.54
C TYR A 109 17.55 -17.14 -2.38
N HIS A 110 18.69 -17.27 -1.72
CA HIS A 110 19.98 -17.47 -2.39
C HIS A 110 20.07 -18.88 -3.01
N THR A 111 20.83 -19.00 -4.09
CA THR A 111 21.16 -20.28 -4.70
C THR A 111 22.62 -20.28 -5.15
N SER A 112 23.25 -21.45 -5.11
CA SER A 112 24.62 -21.67 -5.60
C SER A 112 24.73 -21.69 -7.13
N TYR A 113 23.62 -21.54 -7.86
CA TYR A 113 23.56 -21.59 -9.32
C TYR A 113 22.85 -20.37 -9.90
N GLY A 114 23.40 -19.81 -10.98
CA GLY A 114 22.83 -18.67 -11.70
C GLY A 114 23.36 -17.32 -11.22
N THR A 115 23.13 -16.29 -12.04
CA THR A 115 23.47 -14.90 -11.69
C THR A 115 22.26 -14.27 -10.99
N SER A 116 22.51 -13.50 -9.92
CA SER A 116 21.47 -12.71 -9.27
C SER A 116 20.89 -11.68 -10.24
N VAL A 117 19.59 -11.47 -10.22
CA VAL A 117 18.85 -10.47 -11.00
C VAL A 117 18.19 -9.52 -10.01
N ALA A 118 18.42 -8.23 -10.15
CA ALA A 118 17.81 -7.24 -9.27
C ALA A 118 16.28 -7.30 -9.33
N SER A 119 15.62 -7.03 -8.20
CA SER A 119 14.18 -6.79 -8.18
C SER A 119 13.93 -5.29 -8.23
N HIS A 120 12.89 -4.88 -8.95
CA HIS A 120 12.56 -3.47 -9.16
C HIS A 120 11.19 -3.18 -8.57
N ILE A 121 11.12 -2.31 -7.57
CA ILE A 121 9.87 -1.90 -6.93
C ILE A 121 9.82 -0.38 -7.01
N ASP A 122 9.37 0.12 -8.15
CA ASP A 122 9.58 1.52 -8.51
C ASP A 122 8.27 2.25 -8.80
N ASP A 123 8.25 3.57 -8.62
CA ASP A 123 7.16 4.44 -9.04
C ASP A 123 5.78 4.02 -8.48
N ASN A 124 5.74 3.44 -7.27
CA ASN A 124 4.50 3.06 -6.61
C ASN A 124 4.08 4.12 -5.58
N ILE A 125 2.77 4.18 -5.30
CA ILE A 125 2.23 4.94 -4.17
C ILE A 125 1.85 3.98 -3.04
N PHE A 126 2.32 4.28 -1.83
CA PHE A 126 1.95 3.60 -0.61
C PHE A 126 1.28 4.59 0.33
N SER A 127 -0.01 4.38 0.64
CA SER A 127 -0.78 5.37 1.37
C SER A 127 -1.72 4.82 2.43
N ASN A 128 -1.81 5.55 3.55
CA ASN A 128 -2.71 5.27 4.66
C ASN A 128 -2.60 3.84 5.24
N HIS A 129 -1.40 3.25 5.22
CA HIS A 129 -1.12 2.00 5.92
C HIS A 129 -0.94 2.26 7.42
N LYS A 130 -1.31 1.30 8.26
CA LYS A 130 -1.22 1.40 9.73
C LYS A 130 -0.71 0.11 10.35
N GLY A 131 0.01 0.24 11.45
CA GLY A 131 0.48 -0.90 12.26
C GLY A 131 1.90 -1.30 11.92
N ASN A 132 2.12 -2.59 11.63
CA ASN A 132 3.44 -3.17 11.31
C ASN A 132 4.15 -2.45 10.14
N ASN A 133 5.35 -2.92 9.78
CA ASN A 133 6.14 -2.35 8.69
C ASN A 133 5.35 -2.21 7.38
N LEU A 134 5.65 -1.19 6.58
CA LEU A 134 5.02 -1.01 5.29
C LEU A 134 5.55 -2.04 4.28
N VAL A 135 6.87 -2.05 4.08
CA VAL A 135 7.58 -2.99 3.23
C VAL A 135 8.57 -3.81 4.07
N TYR A 136 8.52 -5.13 3.91
CA TYR A 136 9.39 -6.05 4.63
C TYR A 136 10.23 -6.86 3.64
N PHE A 137 11.54 -6.66 3.65
CA PHE A 137 12.49 -7.44 2.87
C PHE A 137 13.04 -8.57 3.73
N ASP A 138 12.58 -9.79 3.43
CA ASP A 138 13.15 -11.02 3.96
C ASP A 138 14.13 -11.57 2.92
N VAL A 139 15.43 -11.52 3.20
CA VAL A 139 16.46 -11.97 2.26
C VAL A 139 17.39 -12.96 2.93
N GLY A 140 17.45 -14.19 2.39
CA GLY A 140 18.48 -15.15 2.77
C GLY A 140 19.85 -14.75 2.23
N ASN A 141 20.89 -14.93 3.06
CA ASN A 141 22.33 -14.63 2.84
C ASN A 141 22.72 -14.45 1.36
N VAL A 142 22.93 -13.20 0.92
CA VAL A 142 23.37 -12.84 -0.44
C VAL A 142 24.75 -12.20 -0.40
N SER A 143 25.63 -12.70 -1.27
CA SER A 143 27.08 -12.46 -1.19
C SER A 143 27.60 -11.22 -1.95
N SER A 144 26.77 -10.33 -2.48
CA SER A 144 27.25 -9.10 -3.15
C SER A 144 26.13 -8.10 -3.53
N TYR A 145 26.22 -6.90 -2.94
CA TYR A 145 25.79 -5.54 -3.35
C TYR A 145 24.58 -5.32 -4.30
N LEU A 146 23.60 -4.54 -3.82
CA LEU A 146 22.47 -3.87 -4.52
C LEU A 146 21.59 -4.79 -5.39
N ASP A 147 20.85 -5.68 -4.73
CA ASP A 147 19.97 -6.66 -5.40
C ASP A 147 18.49 -6.22 -5.44
N ILE A 148 18.14 -5.11 -4.79
CA ILE A 148 16.79 -4.58 -4.68
C ILE A 148 16.84 -3.09 -4.99
N ASP A 149 16.21 -2.71 -6.09
CA ASP A 149 15.96 -1.33 -6.48
C ASP A 149 14.53 -1.00 -6.02
N PHE A 150 14.40 0.04 -5.19
CA PHE A 150 13.14 0.49 -4.61
C PHE A 150 13.00 1.99 -4.85
N ASN A 151 12.90 2.44 -6.11
CA ASN A 151 13.16 3.85 -6.43
C ASN A 151 11.91 4.61 -6.90
N GLY A 152 11.87 5.93 -6.73
CA GLY A 152 10.76 6.74 -7.28
C GLY A 152 9.41 6.54 -6.58
N ASN A 153 9.35 5.89 -5.42
CA ASN A 153 8.11 5.64 -4.71
C ASN A 153 7.70 6.82 -3.81
N ASN A 154 6.39 6.94 -3.59
CA ASN A 154 5.81 7.91 -2.68
C ASN A 154 5.23 7.22 -1.44
N TYR A 155 5.53 7.74 -0.24
CA TYR A 155 4.93 7.28 1.02
C TYR A 155 4.11 8.40 1.66
N ILE A 156 2.78 8.25 1.68
CA ILE A 156 1.87 9.33 2.07
C ILE A 156 0.89 8.89 3.16
N GLY A 157 0.98 9.54 4.33
CA GLY A 157 0.04 9.34 5.44
C GLY A 157 0.11 7.96 6.11
N ASN A 158 1.23 7.24 5.95
CA ASN A 158 1.46 5.95 6.59
C ASN A 158 1.79 6.14 8.08
N GLN A 159 1.28 5.22 8.90
CA GLN A 159 1.48 5.16 10.36
C GLN A 159 1.97 3.75 10.70
N THR A 160 3.12 3.40 10.14
CA THR A 160 3.76 2.09 10.28
C THR A 160 4.98 2.20 11.20
N ASP A 161 5.40 1.08 11.81
CA ASP A 161 6.62 1.06 12.64
C ASP A 161 7.86 1.48 11.83
N TYR A 162 8.02 0.91 10.64
CA TYR A 162 9.01 1.30 9.64
C TYR A 162 8.39 1.32 8.25
N ILE A 163 8.84 2.22 7.37
CA ILE A 163 8.51 2.22 5.95
C ILE A 163 9.25 1.09 5.24
N ILE A 164 10.55 0.95 5.50
CA ILE A 164 11.36 -0.18 5.03
C ILE A 164 11.93 -0.92 6.24
N TYR A 165 11.68 -2.22 6.29
CA TYR A 165 12.37 -3.12 7.20
C TYR A 165 13.22 -4.10 6.38
N GLN A 166 14.53 -3.97 6.46
CA GLN A 166 15.47 -4.91 5.84
C GLN A 166 15.92 -5.94 6.88
N SER A 167 15.41 -7.17 6.80
CA SER A 167 15.79 -8.23 7.75
C SER A 167 16.92 -9.14 7.25
N GLY A 168 17.38 -8.96 6.02
CA GLY A 168 18.48 -9.72 5.42
C GLY A 168 19.76 -8.91 5.25
N GLU A 169 20.82 -9.58 4.78
CA GLU A 169 22.16 -9.00 4.59
C GLU A 169 22.29 -8.15 3.30
N ALA A 170 21.26 -8.13 2.44
CA ALA A 170 21.30 -7.46 1.14
C ALA A 170 21.14 -5.94 1.26
N SER A 171 21.93 -5.17 0.52
CA SER A 171 21.64 -3.74 0.40
C SER A 171 20.39 -3.49 -0.45
N VAL A 172 19.63 -2.46 -0.08
CA VAL A 172 18.51 -1.91 -0.85
C VAL A 172 18.94 -0.55 -1.38
N ASP A 173 18.83 -0.35 -2.68
CA ASP A 173 18.85 0.98 -3.31
C ASP A 173 17.42 1.55 -3.17
N ALA A 174 17.28 2.62 -2.41
CA ALA A 174 16.03 3.33 -2.13
C ALA A 174 16.18 4.82 -2.48
N ASP A 175 16.90 5.10 -3.56
CA ASP A 175 17.07 6.41 -4.12
C ASP A 175 15.76 6.98 -4.70
N SER A 176 15.72 8.30 -4.79
CA SER A 176 14.65 9.06 -5.42
C SER A 176 13.25 8.73 -4.88
N ASN A 177 13.14 8.32 -3.61
CA ASN A 177 11.85 8.17 -2.94
C ASN A 177 11.44 9.45 -2.20
N TYR A 178 10.12 9.67 -2.10
CA TYR A 178 9.56 10.70 -1.22
C TYR A 178 9.04 10.10 0.08
N TRP A 179 9.77 10.34 1.18
CA TRP A 179 9.57 9.80 2.53
C TRP A 179 8.47 10.49 3.37
N GLY A 180 7.69 11.39 2.76
CA GLY A 180 6.72 12.21 3.50
C GLY A 180 7.36 13.29 4.39
N THR A 181 8.70 13.38 4.38
CA THR A 181 9.52 14.36 5.10
C THR A 181 10.81 14.60 4.29
N VAL A 182 11.46 15.74 4.57
CA VAL A 182 12.77 16.09 4.00
C VAL A 182 13.85 16.20 5.08
N THR A 183 13.50 15.84 6.31
CA THR A 183 14.42 15.80 7.44
C THR A 183 15.10 14.43 7.46
N GLU A 184 16.40 14.38 7.17
CA GLU A 184 17.19 13.14 7.12
C GLU A 184 17.03 12.26 8.37
N SER A 185 17.03 12.83 9.58
CA SER A 185 16.83 12.04 10.80
C SER A 185 15.45 11.40 10.90
N ASP A 186 14.42 12.05 10.35
CA ASP A 186 13.07 11.48 10.32
C ASP A 186 13.00 10.35 9.30
N ILE A 187 13.68 10.48 8.15
CA ILE A 187 13.82 9.42 7.14
C ILE A 187 14.53 8.21 7.75
N GLN A 188 15.69 8.42 8.37
CA GLN A 188 16.44 7.35 9.02
C GLN A 188 15.59 6.61 10.08
N SER A 189 14.76 7.33 10.85
CA SER A 189 13.88 6.70 11.84
C SER A 189 12.75 5.85 11.26
N GLN A 190 12.45 6.00 9.97
CA GLN A 190 11.46 5.20 9.25
C GLN A 190 12.05 3.93 8.61
N ILE A 191 13.36 3.69 8.78
CA ILE A 191 14.08 2.58 8.17
C ILE A 191 14.66 1.72 9.29
N TYR A 192 14.51 0.39 9.17
CA TYR A 192 15.24 -0.56 9.99
C TYR A 192 16.23 -1.32 9.13
N ASP A 193 17.53 -1.11 9.37
CA ASP A 193 18.61 -1.63 8.51
C ASP A 193 19.93 -1.86 9.26
N TRP A 194 21.06 -1.86 8.53
CA TRP A 194 22.41 -1.97 9.10
C TRP A 194 22.72 -0.98 10.23
N ASN A 195 22.14 0.22 10.22
CA ASN A 195 22.37 1.21 11.26
C ASN A 195 21.74 0.82 12.60
N ASP A 196 20.67 0.01 12.56
CA ASP A 196 20.00 -0.54 13.74
C ASP A 196 20.64 -1.86 14.18
N ASP A 197 21.02 -2.71 13.22
CA ASP A 197 21.72 -3.97 13.44
C ASP A 197 22.78 -4.20 12.36
N GLY A 198 24.06 -4.12 12.77
CA GLY A 198 25.20 -4.21 11.85
C GLY A 198 25.39 -5.57 11.14
N SER A 199 24.53 -6.55 11.37
CA SER A 199 24.46 -7.79 10.59
C SER A 199 23.54 -7.71 9.36
N LEU A 200 22.74 -6.66 9.24
CA LEU A 200 21.77 -6.47 8.16
C LEU A 200 22.38 -5.70 6.98
N GLY A 201 21.69 -5.69 5.86
CA GLY A 201 22.05 -4.85 4.72
C GLY A 201 21.64 -3.40 4.94
N ILE A 202 22.39 -2.48 4.35
CA ILE A 202 22.07 -1.04 4.38
C ILE A 202 20.94 -0.72 3.39
N VAL A 203 20.05 0.17 3.78
CA VAL A 203 19.09 0.83 2.89
C VAL A 203 19.70 2.18 2.51
N ASP A 204 20.18 2.28 1.28
CA ASP A 204 20.73 3.53 0.74
C ASP A 204 19.59 4.39 0.21
N TYR A 205 19.32 5.54 0.83
CA TYR A 205 18.19 6.42 0.49
C TYR A 205 18.63 7.80 -0.01
N ASP A 206 19.93 8.01 -0.25
CA ASP A 206 20.49 9.29 -0.70
C ASP A 206 20.90 9.20 -2.18
N PRO A 207 20.23 9.93 -3.10
CA PRO A 207 19.34 11.07 -2.83
C PRO A 207 17.88 10.69 -2.56
N TYR A 208 17.25 11.35 -1.59
CA TYR A 208 15.78 11.34 -1.41
C TYR A 208 15.13 12.56 -2.07
N LEU A 209 13.86 12.43 -2.44
CA LEU A 209 13.09 13.52 -3.04
C LEU A 209 12.57 14.51 -1.99
N THR A 210 12.58 15.79 -2.33
CA THR A 210 12.02 16.86 -1.48
C THR A 210 10.53 17.14 -1.72
N ALA A 211 9.94 16.49 -2.73
CA ALA A 211 8.53 16.53 -3.08
C ALA A 211 8.14 15.17 -3.68
N PRO A 212 6.85 14.79 -3.68
CA PRO A 212 6.42 13.54 -4.30
C PRO A 212 6.85 13.39 -5.76
N ASN A 213 7.17 12.16 -6.16
CA ASN A 213 7.35 11.79 -7.57
C ASN A 213 5.99 11.81 -8.30
N THR A 214 5.86 12.62 -9.35
CA THR A 214 4.64 12.72 -10.16
C THR A 214 4.52 11.63 -11.22
N ASP A 215 5.56 10.82 -11.45
CA ASP A 215 5.46 9.65 -12.34
C ASP A 215 4.81 8.43 -11.63
N ALA A 216 4.71 8.48 -10.29
CA ALA A 216 3.99 7.51 -9.49
C ALA A 216 2.49 7.86 -9.42
N PRO A 217 1.57 6.87 -9.24
CA PRO A 217 0.13 7.15 -9.16
C PRO A 217 -0.24 8.19 -8.09
N ILE A 218 -1.21 9.05 -8.40
CA ILE A 218 -1.65 10.11 -7.50
C ILE A 218 -2.26 9.54 -6.20
N SER A 219 -1.85 10.08 -5.06
CA SER A 219 -2.31 9.60 -3.76
C SER A 219 -3.72 10.06 -3.39
N PRO A 220 -4.42 9.35 -2.50
CA PRO A 220 -5.69 9.85 -1.96
C PRO A 220 -5.49 11.07 -1.06
N PRO A 221 -6.42 12.05 -1.07
CA PRO A 221 -6.36 13.14 -0.10
C PRO A 221 -6.47 12.61 1.32
N THR A 222 -5.84 13.30 2.28
CA THR A 222 -5.78 12.85 3.67
C THR A 222 -6.70 13.66 4.58
N ASN A 223 -6.90 13.19 5.81
CA ASN A 223 -7.70 13.85 6.84
C ASN A 223 -9.12 14.24 6.39
N LEU A 224 -9.76 13.36 5.61
CA LEU A 224 -11.15 13.56 5.21
C LEU A 224 -12.06 13.63 6.44
N ALA A 225 -12.82 14.70 6.57
CA ALA A 225 -13.78 14.93 7.63
C ALA A 225 -15.16 15.31 7.07
N LYS A 226 -16.20 14.97 7.83
CA LYS A 226 -17.60 15.28 7.52
C LYS A 226 -18.23 16.03 8.68
N GLN A 227 -19.00 17.07 8.37
CA GLN A 227 -19.74 17.86 9.35
C GLN A 227 -21.17 18.14 8.85
N THR A 228 -22.16 18.01 9.73
CA THR A 228 -23.54 18.40 9.41
C THR A 228 -23.63 19.90 9.14
N SER A 229 -24.26 20.28 8.03
CA SER A 229 -24.54 21.67 7.65
C SER A 229 -25.98 21.80 7.16
N GLY A 230 -26.91 22.02 8.10
CA GLY A 230 -28.35 22.04 7.79
C GLY A 230 -28.83 20.69 7.23
N SER A 231 -29.45 20.70 6.04
CA SER A 231 -29.83 19.50 5.29
C SER A 231 -28.72 19.00 4.33
N SER A 232 -27.47 19.36 4.61
CA SER A 232 -26.30 19.06 3.79
C SER A 232 -25.16 18.55 4.66
N VAL A 233 -24.10 18.06 4.03
CA VAL A 233 -22.83 17.71 4.69
C VAL A 233 -21.73 18.58 4.12
N LEU A 234 -20.98 19.26 4.99
CA LEU A 234 -19.69 19.84 4.65
C LEU A 234 -18.63 18.74 4.72
N ILE A 235 -17.89 18.58 3.64
CA ILE A 235 -16.79 17.63 3.50
C ILE A 235 -15.52 18.46 3.38
N THR A 236 -14.48 18.14 4.14
CA THR A 236 -13.18 18.82 4.09
C THR A 236 -12.05 17.80 4.06
N TRP A 237 -10.97 18.11 3.37
CA TRP A 237 -9.77 17.26 3.32
C TRP A 237 -8.50 18.09 3.30
N THR A 238 -7.38 17.45 3.60
CA THR A 238 -6.05 18.02 3.37
C THR A 238 -5.67 17.79 1.91
N ALA A 239 -5.16 18.84 1.26
CA ALA A 239 -4.68 18.77 -0.11
C ALA A 239 -3.53 17.77 -0.24
N ASN A 240 -3.40 17.25 -1.46
CA ASN A 240 -2.33 16.37 -1.87
C ASN A 240 -1.00 17.13 -1.95
N PRO A 241 0.14 16.52 -1.55
CA PRO A 241 1.45 17.14 -1.69
C PRO A 241 2.00 17.13 -3.13
N GLU A 242 1.44 16.32 -4.03
CA GLU A 242 1.87 16.24 -5.43
C GLU A 242 1.58 17.55 -6.18
N SER A 243 2.49 17.95 -7.08
CA SER A 243 2.39 19.24 -7.79
C SER A 243 1.46 19.23 -9.01
N ASP A 244 1.11 18.05 -9.49
CA ASP A 244 0.32 17.77 -10.70
C ASP A 244 -1.18 17.55 -10.41
N VAL A 245 -1.62 17.73 -9.15
CA VAL A 245 -3.03 17.66 -8.76
C VAL A 245 -3.85 18.68 -9.56
N ALA A 246 -4.76 18.19 -10.40
CA ALA A 246 -5.67 19.01 -11.20
C ALA A 246 -6.98 19.31 -10.46
N GLY A 247 -7.45 18.39 -9.61
CA GLY A 247 -8.64 18.60 -8.81
C GLY A 247 -9.09 17.39 -7.99
N TYR A 248 -10.33 17.46 -7.51
CA TYR A 248 -10.92 16.45 -6.63
C TYR A 248 -12.31 16.04 -7.10
N LYS A 249 -12.64 14.76 -6.97
CA LYS A 249 -14.01 14.24 -7.17
C LYS A 249 -14.60 13.83 -5.82
N VAL A 250 -15.82 14.29 -5.53
CA VAL A 250 -16.62 13.85 -4.37
C VAL A 250 -17.54 12.73 -4.82
N HIS A 251 -17.41 11.56 -4.22
CA HIS A 251 -18.23 10.39 -4.51
C HIS A 251 -19.21 10.14 -3.39
N HIS A 252 -20.46 9.79 -3.71
CA HIS A 252 -21.49 9.53 -2.69
C HIS A 252 -22.51 8.50 -3.17
N GLY A 253 -23.39 8.06 -2.26
CA GLY A 253 -24.49 7.14 -2.60
C GLY A 253 -24.13 5.67 -2.38
N ASN A 254 -24.60 4.79 -3.27
CA ASN A 254 -24.39 3.35 -3.12
C ASN A 254 -22.94 2.97 -3.47
N PHE A 255 -22.19 2.52 -2.47
CA PHE A 255 -20.83 2.02 -2.65
C PHE A 255 -20.84 0.51 -2.90
N THR A 256 -20.22 0.07 -3.98
CA THR A 256 -20.15 -1.36 -4.35
C THR A 256 -18.98 -2.10 -3.71
N GLY A 257 -18.13 -1.39 -2.95
CA GLY A 257 -16.84 -1.88 -2.47
C GLY A 257 -15.66 -1.37 -3.30
N TYR A 258 -15.88 -1.06 -4.57
CA TYR A 258 -14.84 -0.61 -5.52
C TYR A 258 -15.24 0.64 -6.33
N GLY A 259 -16.42 1.21 -6.08
CA GLY A 259 -16.91 2.37 -6.82
C GLY A 259 -18.24 2.89 -6.30
N TYR A 260 -18.57 4.09 -6.74
CA TYR A 260 -19.82 4.79 -6.43
C TYR A 260 -20.66 4.98 -7.69
N SER A 261 -21.97 5.04 -7.51
CA SER A 261 -22.90 5.35 -8.61
C SER A 261 -22.91 6.83 -9.02
N THR A 262 -22.44 7.70 -8.13
CA THR A 262 -22.50 9.15 -8.30
C THR A 262 -21.21 9.80 -7.85
N SER A 263 -20.64 10.61 -8.73
CA SER A 263 -19.48 11.46 -8.50
C SER A 263 -19.78 12.89 -8.94
N ILE A 264 -19.16 13.85 -8.27
CA ILE A 264 -19.22 15.26 -8.58
C ILE A 264 -17.79 15.78 -8.64
N ASP A 265 -17.40 16.39 -9.75
CA ASP A 265 -16.14 17.12 -9.83
C ASP A 265 -16.24 18.39 -8.97
N ALA A 266 -15.44 18.45 -7.92
CA ALA A 266 -15.35 19.60 -7.02
C ALA A 266 -14.33 20.65 -7.52
N GLY A 267 -13.52 20.30 -8.53
CA GLY A 267 -12.36 21.09 -8.97
C GLY A 267 -11.24 21.10 -7.92
N ASN A 268 -10.28 22.02 -8.08
CA ASN A 268 -9.15 22.17 -7.17
C ASN A 268 -9.52 22.96 -5.90
N VAL A 269 -10.28 22.32 -5.03
CA VAL A 269 -10.72 22.83 -3.72
C VAL A 269 -10.44 21.80 -2.63
N THR A 270 -10.43 22.22 -1.36
CA THR A 270 -10.24 21.32 -0.20
C THR A 270 -11.49 21.15 0.66
N SER A 271 -12.63 21.63 0.15
CA SER A 271 -13.91 21.48 0.81
C SER A 271 -15.07 21.48 -0.17
N TYR A 272 -16.13 20.72 0.13
CA TYR A 272 -17.33 20.67 -0.69
C TYR A 272 -18.59 20.48 0.19
N THR A 273 -19.68 21.19 -0.13
CA THR A 273 -20.97 21.03 0.55
C THR A 273 -21.90 20.15 -0.29
N LEU A 274 -22.17 18.93 0.19
CA LEU A 274 -23.08 18.00 -0.45
C LEU A 274 -24.50 18.17 0.06
N THR A 275 -25.35 18.79 -0.75
CA THR A 275 -26.76 19.05 -0.43
C THR A 275 -27.58 17.75 -0.40
N GLY A 276 -28.47 17.62 0.58
CA GLY A 276 -29.40 16.48 0.68
C GLY A 276 -28.77 15.19 1.24
N ALA A 277 -27.50 15.24 1.65
CA ALA A 277 -26.82 14.15 2.32
C ALA A 277 -26.85 14.30 3.86
N SER A 278 -26.64 13.19 4.55
CA SER A 278 -26.40 13.14 6.00
C SER A 278 -24.95 12.72 6.29
N VAL A 279 -24.44 13.02 7.48
CA VAL A 279 -23.08 12.60 7.88
C VAL A 279 -22.89 11.09 7.88
N ASP A 280 -23.97 10.31 7.98
CA ASP A 280 -23.96 8.85 7.89
C ASP A 280 -23.92 8.33 6.45
N SER A 281 -24.09 9.22 5.45
CA SER A 281 -24.00 8.85 4.04
C SER A 281 -22.59 8.36 3.71
N SER A 282 -22.52 7.33 2.87
CA SER A 282 -21.26 6.88 2.28
C SER A 282 -20.77 7.95 1.33
N ILE A 283 -19.63 8.56 1.68
CA ILE A 283 -19.01 9.67 0.96
C ILE A 283 -17.51 9.42 0.99
N SER A 284 -16.86 9.61 -0.15
CA SER A 284 -15.42 9.58 -0.29
C SER A 284 -14.94 10.69 -1.22
N VAL A 285 -13.62 10.92 -1.24
CA VAL A 285 -12.98 11.88 -2.14
C VAL A 285 -11.81 11.20 -2.83
N THR A 286 -11.63 11.48 -4.11
CA THR A 286 -10.41 11.13 -4.86
C THR A 286 -9.75 12.41 -5.36
N ALA A 287 -8.43 12.37 -5.52
CA ALA A 287 -7.67 13.37 -6.26
C ALA A 287 -7.48 12.87 -7.70
N TYR A 288 -7.36 13.79 -8.67
CA TYR A 288 -6.96 13.47 -10.03
C TYR A 288 -5.91 14.45 -10.54
N ASP A 289 -5.01 13.98 -11.40
CA ASP A 289 -3.97 14.79 -12.04
C ASP A 289 -4.44 15.31 -13.43
N SER A 290 -3.54 16.01 -14.14
CA SER A 290 -3.86 16.57 -15.45
C SER A 290 -3.96 15.55 -16.60
N ASP A 291 -3.49 14.32 -16.37
CA ASP A 291 -3.48 13.25 -17.37
C ASP A 291 -4.77 12.41 -17.32
N ALA A 292 -5.60 12.58 -16.27
CA ALA A 292 -6.92 11.98 -16.19
C ALA A 292 -7.81 12.34 -17.39
N ASP A 293 -8.26 11.31 -18.12
CA ASP A 293 -9.07 11.46 -19.34
C ASP A 293 -10.54 11.04 -19.15
N GLY A 294 -10.87 10.49 -17.97
CA GLY A 294 -12.18 9.99 -17.60
C GLY A 294 -12.38 8.49 -17.85
N THR A 295 -11.35 7.79 -18.34
CA THR A 295 -11.38 6.36 -18.65
C THR A 295 -10.36 5.62 -17.81
N ASP A 296 -10.82 4.78 -16.88
CA ASP A 296 -9.94 3.94 -16.06
C ASP A 296 -8.84 4.68 -15.27
N ASP A 297 -8.96 6.01 -15.10
CA ASP A 297 -8.02 6.90 -14.39
C ASP A 297 -7.46 6.30 -13.10
N GLN A 298 -8.29 5.61 -12.30
CA GLN A 298 -7.84 5.01 -11.04
C GLN A 298 -6.79 3.92 -11.19
N VAL A 299 -6.90 3.11 -12.25
CA VAL A 299 -6.00 1.98 -12.49
C VAL A 299 -4.74 2.45 -13.22
N GLU A 300 -4.89 3.47 -14.06
CA GLU A 300 -3.76 4.11 -14.76
C GLU A 300 -2.91 4.97 -13.82
N GLY A 301 -3.48 5.38 -12.68
CA GLY A 301 -2.80 6.13 -11.64
C GLY A 301 -3.09 7.63 -11.68
N HIS A 302 -3.98 8.07 -12.57
CA HIS A 302 -4.38 9.46 -12.76
C HIS A 302 -5.57 9.89 -11.89
N GLU A 303 -6.23 8.95 -11.22
CA GLU A 303 -7.16 9.21 -10.13
C GLU A 303 -6.79 8.35 -8.92
N SER A 304 -6.84 8.92 -7.72
CA SER A 304 -6.45 8.18 -6.53
C SER A 304 -7.47 7.09 -6.16
N TRP A 305 -7.09 6.18 -5.26
CA TRP A 305 -8.08 5.40 -4.53
C TRP A 305 -8.94 6.30 -3.61
N PHE A 306 -10.06 5.76 -3.13
CA PHE A 306 -11.04 6.51 -2.33
C PHE A 306 -10.48 6.85 -0.93
N ALA A 307 -10.33 8.14 -0.65
CA ALA A 307 -10.18 8.62 0.72
C ALA A 307 -11.53 8.52 1.43
N VAL A 308 -11.55 7.86 2.58
CA VAL A 308 -12.75 7.69 3.40
C VAL A 308 -12.51 8.28 4.78
N VAL A 309 -13.58 8.70 5.45
CA VAL A 309 -13.48 9.15 6.84
C VAL A 309 -13.02 7.96 7.69
N SER A 310 -11.88 8.09 8.35
CA SER A 310 -11.50 7.14 9.41
C SER A 310 -12.60 7.24 10.48
N PRO A 311 -13.24 6.12 10.89
CA PRO A 311 -14.25 6.21 11.93
C PRO A 311 -13.65 6.95 13.14
N PRO A 312 -14.37 7.90 13.76
CA PRO A 312 -13.88 8.49 14.99
C PRO A 312 -13.62 7.35 15.98
N LEU A 313 -12.50 7.42 16.72
CA LEU A 313 -12.21 6.51 17.83
C LEU A 313 -13.41 6.53 18.79
N VAL A 314 -14.35 5.61 18.61
CA VAL A 314 -15.43 5.38 19.56
C VAL A 314 -14.84 4.50 20.66
N TRP A 315 -14.26 5.16 21.67
CA TRP A 315 -13.95 4.49 22.94
C TRP A 315 -15.25 3.94 23.49
N HIS A 316 -15.49 2.64 23.33
CA HIS A 316 -16.49 1.95 24.11
C HIS A 316 -15.95 1.90 25.55
N ILE A 317 -16.47 2.76 26.42
CA ILE A 317 -16.33 2.53 27.85
C ILE A 317 -17.11 1.24 28.13
N ALA A 318 -16.39 0.13 28.27
CA ALA A 318 -16.96 -1.07 28.83
C ALA A 318 -17.35 -0.75 30.28
N THR A 319 -18.63 -0.49 30.53
CA THR A 319 -19.15 -0.50 31.89
C THR A 319 -19.16 -1.95 32.37
N THR A 320 -18.05 -2.42 32.91
CA THR A 320 -18.05 -3.64 33.73
C THR A 320 -18.72 -3.28 35.06
N GLY A 321 -20.04 -3.48 35.13
CA GLY A 321 -20.71 -3.63 36.39
C GLY A 321 -20.30 -4.97 36.98
N SER A 322 -19.39 -4.96 37.96
CA SER A 322 -19.19 -6.09 38.85
C SER A 322 -20.33 -6.07 39.85
N ASP A 323 -21.33 -6.93 39.65
CA ASP A 323 -22.22 -7.29 40.75
C ASP A 323 -21.40 -8.13 41.74
N GLU A 324 -21.05 -7.50 42.85
CA GLU A 324 -20.51 -8.17 44.03
C GLU A 324 -21.53 -9.17 44.55
N THR A 325 -21.24 -10.46 44.47
CA THR A 325 -21.89 -11.47 45.29
C THR A 325 -21.35 -11.35 46.72
N GLY A 326 -22.04 -10.57 47.54
CA GLY A 326 -21.87 -10.50 48.99
C GLY A 326 -22.62 -11.63 49.72
N ASP A 327 -21.81 -12.50 50.33
CA ASP A 327 -21.95 -13.35 51.52
C ASP A 327 -23.32 -13.58 52.23
N GLY A 328 -23.54 -14.85 52.60
CA GLY A 328 -23.79 -15.25 54.00
C GLY A 328 -25.20 -15.26 54.57
N SER A 329 -25.86 -16.43 54.52
CA SER A 329 -26.45 -17.15 55.68
C SER A 329 -27.04 -18.50 55.27
#